data_AF-D5WI50-F1
#
_entry.id   AF-D5WI50-F1
#
_cell.length_a   1.000
_cell.length_b   1.000
_cell.length_c   1.000
_cell.angle_alpha   90.00
_cell.angle_beta   90.00
_cell.angle_gamma   90.00
#
_symmetry.space_group_name_H-M   'P 1'
#
loop_
_entity.id
_entity.type
_entity.pdbx_description
1 polymer ?
#
loop_
_entity_poly.entity_id
_entity_poly.type
_entity_poly.pdbx_seq_one_letter_code
_entity_poly.pdbx_strand_id
1 'polypeptide(L)'
;MKTLDTILLAAMVTWASSAMANDSATLDPGKHVFDKWCVSCHGVGDRKPGTASLAAKYHGSIPAALEERTDMNLDFIRYFVRNGVLIMPAFRKTEVSDADLAALSAYLSHQKK
;
A
#
# COMPACT_ATOMS: atom_id res chain seq x y z
N MET A 1 -23.20 -69.48 -30.07
CA MET A 1 -24.06 -68.30 -30.31
C MET A 1 -23.43 -67.16 -29.50
N LYS A 2 -22.60 -66.31 -30.14
CA LYS A 2 -22.90 -64.90 -30.47
C LYS A 2 -23.24 -64.09 -29.19
N THR A 3 -22.50 -63.06 -28.77
CA THR A 3 -21.75 -61.99 -29.45
C THR A 3 -20.65 -61.46 -28.49
N LEU A 4 -19.40 -61.23 -28.92
CA LEU A 4 -18.83 -59.91 -29.30
C LEU A 4 -19.55 -58.71 -28.65
N ASP A 5 -18.81 -57.86 -27.91
CA ASP A 5 -18.84 -56.40 -28.11
C ASP A 5 -17.86 -55.63 -27.19
N THR A 6 -16.85 -55.08 -27.85
CA THR A 6 -16.43 -53.67 -27.78
C THR A 6 -15.80 -53.14 -26.50
N ILE A 7 -14.46 -53.13 -26.54
CA ILE A 7 -13.56 -52.20 -25.84
C ILE A 7 -14.06 -50.76 -26.07
N LEU A 8 -14.43 -50.03 -25.02
CA LEU A 8 -14.52 -48.57 -25.06
C LEU A 8 -13.60 -47.99 -23.97
N LEU A 9 -12.39 -47.66 -24.41
CA LEU A 9 -11.38 -46.95 -23.65
C LEU A 9 -11.85 -45.49 -23.45
N ALA A 10 -12.48 -45.19 -22.31
CA ALA A 10 -12.86 -43.81 -21.97
C ALA A 10 -11.61 -43.03 -21.54
N ALA A 11 -10.95 -42.40 -22.51
CA ALA A 11 -9.88 -41.43 -22.26
C ALA A 11 -10.49 -40.17 -21.61
N MET A 12 -10.38 -40.06 -20.29
CA MET A 12 -10.71 -38.83 -19.57
C MET A 12 -9.67 -37.76 -19.92
N VAL A 13 -10.03 -36.85 -20.81
CA VAL A 13 -9.26 -35.63 -21.07
C VAL A 13 -9.34 -34.77 -19.81
N THR A 14 -8.29 -34.79 -19.00
CA THR A 14 -8.11 -33.85 -17.91
C THR A 14 -7.81 -32.48 -18.52
N TRP A 15 -8.81 -31.61 -18.61
CA TRP A 15 -8.57 -30.20 -18.84
C TRP A 15 -7.82 -29.66 -17.62
N ALA A 16 -6.51 -29.49 -17.75
CA ALA A 16 -5.74 -28.69 -16.82
C ALA A 16 -6.23 -27.24 -16.94
N SER A 17 -7.05 -26.80 -15.98
CA SER A 17 -7.31 -25.39 -15.80
C SER A 17 -6.00 -24.73 -15.38
N SER A 18 -5.29 -24.13 -16.33
CA SER A 18 -4.22 -23.19 -16.03
C SER A 18 -4.84 -22.06 -15.23
N ALA A 19 -4.57 -22.00 -13.93
CA ALA A 19 -4.85 -20.81 -13.14
C ALA A 19 -4.05 -19.67 -13.78
N MET A 20 -4.76 -18.74 -14.42
CA MET A 20 -4.17 -17.48 -14.85
C MET A 20 -3.74 -16.78 -13.56
N ALA A 21 -2.44 -16.79 -13.27
CA ALA A 21 -1.87 -15.88 -12.30
C ALA A 21 -2.21 -14.48 -12.79
N ASN A 22 -3.19 -13.85 -12.13
CA ASN A 22 -3.52 -12.47 -12.40
C ASN A 22 -2.29 -11.68 -11.95
N ASP A 23 -1.49 -11.24 -12.91
CA ASP A 23 -0.28 -10.45 -12.71
C ASP A 23 -0.66 -9.00 -12.34
N SER A 24 -1.58 -8.87 -11.38
CA SER A 24 -1.69 -7.66 -10.60
C SER A 24 -0.42 -7.69 -9.76
N ALA A 25 0.64 -7.02 -10.23
CA ALA A 25 1.73 -6.59 -9.38
C ALA A 25 1.08 -6.15 -8.07
N THR A 26 1.31 -6.92 -6.99
CA THR A 26 0.57 -6.78 -5.75
C THR A 26 0.76 -5.36 -5.27
N LEU A 27 -0.24 -4.51 -5.48
CA LEU A 27 -0.18 -3.11 -5.12
C LEU A 27 0.10 -3.06 -3.62
N ASP A 28 1.21 -2.43 -3.23
CA ASP A 28 1.56 -2.25 -1.83
C ASP A 28 0.38 -1.56 -1.13
N PRO A 29 -0.30 -2.23 -0.17
CA PRO A 29 -1.49 -1.67 0.45
C PRO A 29 -1.21 -0.35 1.17
N GLY A 30 -0.02 -0.19 1.76
CA GLY A 30 0.40 1.04 2.43
C GLY A 30 0.63 2.17 1.45
N LYS A 31 1.26 1.87 0.30
CA LYS A 31 1.40 2.85 -0.78
C LYS A 31 0.05 3.30 -1.32
N HIS A 32 -0.90 2.38 -1.50
CA HIS A 32 -2.25 2.73 -1.94
C HIS A 32 -2.94 3.70 -0.95
N VAL A 33 -2.78 3.50 0.36
CA VAL A 33 -3.29 4.42 1.38
C VAL A 33 -2.60 5.79 1.28
N PHE A 34 -1.27 5.81 1.11
CA PHE A 34 -0.51 7.06 0.95
C PHE A 34 -0.95 7.84 -0.29
N ASP A 35 -1.06 7.18 -1.44
CA ASP A 35 -1.48 7.79 -2.71
C ASP A 35 -2.90 8.36 -2.62
N LYS A 36 -3.79 7.69 -1.88
CA LYS A 36 -5.17 8.15 -1.72
C LYS A 36 -5.29 9.35 -0.77
N TRP A 37 -4.61 9.32 0.37
CA TRP A 37 -4.90 10.22 1.48
C TRP A 37 -3.80 11.24 1.79
N CYS A 38 -2.55 10.94 1.44
CA CYS A 38 -1.39 11.67 1.94
C CYS A 38 -0.67 12.44 0.83
N VAL A 39 -0.55 11.87 -0.37
CA VAL A 39 0.32 12.36 -1.45
C VAL A 39 -0.03 13.77 -1.93
N SER A 40 -1.29 14.19 -1.82
CA SER A 40 -1.73 15.54 -2.21
C SER A 40 -1.05 16.62 -1.36
N CYS A 41 -0.76 16.33 -0.09
CA CYS A 41 -0.11 17.24 0.84
C CYS A 41 1.36 16.90 1.10
N HIS A 42 1.73 15.62 1.10
CA HIS A 42 3.02 15.12 1.60
C HIS A 42 3.89 14.41 0.56
N GLY A 43 3.44 14.35 -0.70
CA GLY A 43 4.22 13.78 -1.78
C GLY A 43 5.45 14.63 -2.13
N VAL A 44 6.28 14.08 -3.03
CA VAL A 44 7.42 14.78 -3.64
C VAL A 44 6.92 15.88 -4.59
N GLY A 45 7.66 16.99 -4.64
CA GLY A 45 7.45 18.07 -5.61
C GLY A 45 6.74 19.31 -5.06
N ASP A 46 6.45 20.24 -5.97
CA ASP A 46 5.89 21.54 -5.65
C ASP A 46 4.39 21.49 -5.33
N ARG A 47 3.90 22.54 -4.65
CA ARG A 47 2.48 22.73 -4.28
C ARG A 47 1.94 21.61 -3.37
N LYS A 48 2.81 21.08 -2.52
CA LYS A 48 2.51 20.09 -1.48
C LYS A 48 2.53 20.77 -0.11
N PRO A 49 1.39 21.22 0.43
CA PRO A 49 1.38 22.07 1.62
C PRO A 49 2.01 21.42 2.87
N GLY A 50 1.84 20.11 3.04
CA GLY A 50 2.48 19.35 4.12
C GLY A 50 4.00 19.30 3.95
N THR A 51 4.48 18.93 2.76
CA THR A 51 5.91 18.94 2.40
C THR A 51 6.52 20.33 2.57
N ALA A 52 5.87 21.39 2.08
CA ALA A 52 6.35 22.76 2.23
C ALA A 52 6.44 23.20 3.70
N SER A 53 5.46 22.83 4.52
CA SER A 53 5.48 23.12 5.96
C SER A 53 6.63 22.39 6.67
N LEU A 54 6.89 21.13 6.31
CA LEU A 54 8.00 20.36 6.87
C LEU A 54 9.35 20.93 6.41
N ALA A 55 9.48 21.34 5.14
CA ALA A 55 10.68 21.99 4.62
C ALA A 55 11.00 23.29 5.39
N ALA A 56 9.97 24.12 5.63
CA ALA A 56 10.12 25.34 6.42
C ALA A 56 10.50 25.06 7.88
N LYS A 57 9.97 24.00 8.49
CA LYS A 57 10.28 23.60 9.87
C LYS A 57 11.71 23.12 10.04
N TYR A 58 12.17 22.25 9.13
CA TYR A 58 13.44 21.54 9.29
C TYR A 58 14.61 22.18 8.53
N HIS A 59 14.37 23.19 7.69
CA HIS A 59 15.41 23.91 6.96
C HIS A 59 16.41 22.97 6.24
N GLY A 60 15.91 21.86 5.69
CA GLY A 60 16.70 20.86 4.96
C GLY A 60 17.51 19.88 5.83
N SER A 61 17.41 19.94 7.17
CA SER A 61 18.11 18.99 8.05
C SER A 61 17.63 17.56 7.90
N ILE A 62 16.39 17.36 7.43
CA ILE A 62 15.80 16.08 7.03
C ILE A 62 14.94 16.28 5.77
N PRO A 63 14.74 15.24 4.94
CA PRO A 63 13.83 15.31 3.79
C PRO A 63 12.41 15.70 4.21
N ALA A 64 11.78 16.58 3.44
CA ALA A 64 10.45 17.08 3.75
C ALA A 64 9.34 16.16 3.21
N ALA A 65 9.56 15.54 2.05
CA ALA A 65 8.61 14.58 1.48
C ALA A 65 8.65 13.29 2.32
N LEU A 66 7.47 12.77 2.68
CA LEU A 66 7.42 11.67 3.66
C LEU A 66 8.03 10.37 3.13
N GLU A 67 7.91 10.09 1.84
CA GLU A 67 8.50 8.90 1.20
C GLU A 67 10.04 8.97 1.06
N GLU A 68 10.64 10.13 1.32
CA GLU A 68 12.11 10.31 1.28
C GLU A 68 12.73 10.24 2.68
N ARG A 69 11.92 10.19 3.73
CA ARG A 69 12.37 10.14 5.12
C ARG A 69 12.71 8.71 5.53
N THR A 70 13.69 8.59 6.42
CA THR A 70 14.12 7.33 7.02
C THR A 70 14.08 7.36 8.55
N ASP A 71 13.58 8.44 9.15
CA ASP A 71 13.58 8.69 10.60
C ASP A 71 12.22 8.44 11.27
N MET A 72 11.25 7.88 10.55
CA MET A 72 9.89 7.65 11.04
C MET A 72 9.70 6.21 11.51
N ASN A 73 9.32 6.04 12.78
CA ASN A 73 8.86 4.74 13.29
C ASN A 73 7.32 4.61 13.21
N LEU A 74 6.82 3.40 13.48
CA LEU A 74 5.39 3.08 13.33
C LEU A 74 4.51 3.92 14.24
N ASP A 75 4.93 4.16 15.49
CA ASP A 75 4.12 4.91 16.47
C ASP A 75 4.09 6.41 16.16
N PHE A 76 5.18 6.95 15.62
CA PHE A 76 5.24 8.31 15.10
C PHE A 76 4.19 8.51 13.99
N ILE A 77 4.14 7.61 13.02
CA ILE A 77 3.18 7.69 11.90
C ILE A 77 1.75 7.56 12.42
N ARG A 78 1.48 6.55 13.27
CA ARG A 78 0.16 6.33 13.88
C ARG A 78 -0.33 7.56 14.65
N TYR A 79 0.55 8.17 15.43
CA TYR A 79 0.20 9.33 16.24
C TYR A 79 -0.30 10.48 15.36
N PHE A 80 0.46 10.88 14.33
CA PHE A 80 0.06 12.00 13.49
C PHE A 80 -1.15 11.71 12.62
N VAL A 81 -1.31 10.48 12.12
CA VAL A 81 -2.52 10.11 11.36
C VAL A 81 -3.77 10.17 12.25
N ARG A 82 -3.67 9.79 13.52
CA ARG A 82 -4.81 9.77 14.45
C ARG A 82 -5.09 11.09 15.16
N ASN A 83 -4.09 11.96 15.31
CA ASN A 83 -4.24 13.21 16.06
C ASN A 83 -4.19 14.46 15.17
N GLY A 84 -3.63 14.36 13.96
CA GLY A 84 -3.32 15.52 13.14
C GLY A 84 -2.25 16.41 13.78
N VAL A 85 -1.93 17.51 13.10
CA VAL A 85 -1.05 18.57 13.63
C VAL A 85 -1.22 19.83 12.78
N LEU A 86 -1.49 20.96 13.43
CA LEU A 86 -1.75 22.25 12.75
C LEU A 86 -2.87 22.09 11.69
N ILE A 87 -2.54 22.28 10.41
CA ILE A 87 -3.48 22.16 9.29
C ILE A 87 -3.68 20.71 8.82
N MET A 88 -2.83 19.76 9.26
CA MET A 88 -3.02 18.35 8.96
C MET A 88 -4.19 17.83 9.81
N PRO A 89 -5.30 17.40 9.20
CA PRO A 89 -6.44 16.86 9.94
C PRO A 89 -6.12 15.48 10.53
N ALA A 90 -6.82 15.12 11.61
CA ALA A 90 -6.86 13.75 12.11
C ALA A 90 -7.76 12.87 11.23
N PHE A 91 -7.30 11.68 10.86
CA PHE A 91 -8.08 10.71 10.07
C PHE A 91 -8.90 9.79 10.95
N ARG A 92 -10.19 9.66 10.63
CA ARG A 92 -11.12 8.74 11.28
C ARG A 92 -10.85 7.30 10.83
N LYS A 93 -11.26 6.34 11.66
CA LYS A 93 -11.17 4.90 11.33
C LYS A 93 -11.99 4.51 10.10
N THR A 94 -13.00 5.30 9.74
CA THR A 94 -13.80 5.13 8.52
C THR A 94 -13.09 5.62 7.26
N GLU A 95 -12.06 6.45 7.39
CA GLU A 95 -11.28 6.98 6.26
C GLU A 95 -9.98 6.18 6.08
N VAL A 96 -9.27 5.97 7.20
CA VAL A 96 -8.08 5.13 7.29
C VAL A 96 -8.33 4.13 8.41
N SER A 97 -8.66 2.88 8.06
CA SER A 97 -8.91 1.82 9.03
C SER A 97 -7.65 1.48 9.83
N ASP A 98 -7.79 0.68 10.90
CA ASP A 98 -6.61 0.26 11.67
C ASP A 98 -5.68 -0.66 10.84
N ALA A 99 -6.25 -1.45 9.93
CA ALA A 99 -5.49 -2.26 8.98
C ALA A 99 -4.76 -1.38 7.95
N ASP A 100 -5.44 -0.39 7.37
CA ASP A 100 -4.84 0.56 6.44
C ASP A 100 -3.73 1.36 7.10
N LEU A 101 -3.93 1.80 8.34
CA LEU A 101 -2.91 2.53 9.09
C LEU A 101 -1.70 1.64 9.40
N ALA A 102 -1.90 0.36 9.70
CA ALA A 102 -0.79 -0.57 9.88
C ALA A 102 0.02 -0.74 8.59
N ALA A 103 -0.65 -0.90 7.44
CA ALA A 103 0.01 -0.98 6.14
C ALA A 103 0.74 0.31 5.77
N LEU A 104 0.11 1.47 5.93
CA LEU A 104 0.72 2.79 5.71
C LEU A 104 1.95 3.00 6.60
N SER A 105 1.85 2.61 7.88
CA SER A 105 2.96 2.74 8.82
C SER A 105 4.14 1.85 8.42
N ALA A 106 3.87 0.62 7.98
CA ALA A 106 4.90 -0.26 7.47
C ALA A 106 5.59 0.36 6.24
N TYR A 107 4.80 0.83 5.28
CA TYR A 107 5.27 1.48 4.05
C TYR A 107 6.14 2.72 4.31
N LEU A 108 5.73 3.63 5.20
CA LEU A 108 6.50 4.85 5.47
C LEU A 108 7.67 4.64 6.45
N SER A 109 7.73 3.50 7.13
CA SER A 109 8.79 3.19 8.09
C SER A 109 10.05 2.60 7.47
N HIS A 110 10.12 2.46 6.13
CA HIS A 110 11.28 1.88 5.47
C HIS A 110 12.56 2.67 5.79
N GLN A 111 13.34 2.13 6.72
CA GLN A 111 14.77 2.39 6.81
C GLN A 111 15.34 1.96 5.45
N LYS A 112 15.79 2.90 4.61
CA LYS A 112 16.67 2.52 3.52
C LYS A 112 17.89 1.87 4.19
N LYS A 113 18.03 0.56 4.03
CA LYS A 113 19.26 -0.15 4.38
C LYS A 113 20.40 0.39 3.53
#